data_AF-A0A969M6A1-F1
#
_entry.id   AF-A0A969M6A1-F1
#
_cell.length_a   1.000
_cell.length_b   1.000
_cell.length_c   1.000
_cell.angle_alpha   90.00
_cell.angle_beta   90.00
_cell.angle_gamma   90.00
#
_symmetry.space_group_name_H-M   'P 1'
#
loop_
_entity.id
_entity.type
_entity.pdbx_description
1 polymer ?
#
loop_
_entity_poly.entity_id
_entity_poly.type
_entity_poly.pdbx_seq_one_letter_code
_entity_poly.pdbx_strand_id
1 'polypeptide(L)'
;MKQTNNFIIPILIALLTVAAWALFNRPADEPPWPNRLQGFSFAPMRAQNDPALKNYPTVEEIDADLALLEGTVHAVRTYAVEDTLAAIPRLAAARDLNVTLGAWIGADLDANALELERLGELLSKGYRNLVRVMVGNE
;
A
#
# COMPACT_ATOMS: atom_id res chain seq x y z
N MET A 1 20.99 -34.21 52.17
CA MET A 1 21.13 -32.74 52.08
C MET A 1 19.86 -32.20 51.45
N LYS A 2 19.00 -31.48 52.19
CA LYS A 2 17.78 -30.89 51.61
C LYS A 2 18.21 -29.74 50.70
N GLN A 3 18.04 -29.89 49.40
CA GLN A 3 18.12 -28.75 48.49
C GLN A 3 16.95 -27.83 48.82
N THR A 4 17.22 -26.77 49.56
CA THR A 4 16.23 -25.72 49.78
C THR A 4 16.10 -24.98 48.46
N ASN A 5 15.03 -25.23 47.70
CA ASN A 5 14.74 -24.49 46.47
C ASN A 5 14.51 -23.01 46.81
N ASN A 6 15.58 -22.21 46.74
CA ASN A 6 15.55 -20.79 47.05
C ASN A 6 15.06 -20.00 45.84
N PHE A 7 13.75 -19.90 45.67
CA PHE A 7 13.12 -19.14 44.57
C PHE A 7 13.15 -17.63 44.78
N ILE A 8 13.67 -17.13 45.90
CA ILE A 8 13.67 -15.70 46.23
C ILE A 8 14.42 -14.87 45.18
N ILE A 9 15.63 -15.31 44.80
CA ILE A 9 16.47 -14.61 43.82
C ILE A 9 15.81 -14.57 42.43
N PRO A 10 15.37 -15.69 41.82
CA PRO A 10 14.72 -15.63 40.52
C PRO A 10 13.41 -14.84 40.53
N ILE A 11 12.64 -14.86 41.63
CA ILE A 11 11.44 -14.04 41.78
C ILE A 11 11.80 -12.55 41.80
N LEU A 12 12.84 -12.16 42.55
CA LEU A 12 13.27 -10.76 42.62
C LEU A 12 13.73 -10.26 41.24
N ILE A 13 14.49 -11.07 40.50
CA ILE A 13 14.92 -10.73 39.13
C ILE A 13 13.72 -10.60 38.20
N ALA A 14 12.74 -11.50 38.28
CA ALA A 14 11.52 -11.42 37.48
C ALA A 14 10.73 -10.14 37.78
N LEU A 15 10.55 -9.81 39.06
CA LEU A 15 9.84 -8.59 39.47
C LEU A 15 10.55 -7.32 39.03
N LEU A 16 11.87 -7.25 39.18
CA LEU A 16 12.65 -6.09 38.73
C LEU A 16 12.60 -5.93 37.20
N THR A 17 12.67 -7.03 36.46
CA THR A 17 12.54 -7.01 34.99
C THR A 17 11.16 -6.52 34.57
N VAL A 18 10.09 -7.04 35.16
CA VAL A 18 8.71 -6.62 34.86
C VAL A 18 8.50 -5.15 35.26
N ALA A 19 9.03 -4.72 36.40
CA ALA A 19 8.91 -3.32 36.85
C ALA A 19 9.67 -2.37 35.92
N ALA A 20 10.89 -2.71 35.52
CA ALA A 20 11.66 -1.92 34.57
C ALA A 20 10.93 -1.84 33.22
N TRP A 21 10.45 -2.97 32.70
CA TRP A 21 9.66 -2.99 31.47
C TRP A 21 8.40 -2.12 31.59
N ALA A 22 7.64 -2.22 32.68
CA ALA A 22 6.42 -1.44 32.88
C ALA A 22 6.68 0.07 33.05
N LEU A 23 7.86 0.45 33.57
CA LEU A 23 8.28 1.85 33.71
C LEU A 23 8.70 2.46 32.36
N PHE A 24 9.47 1.73 31.56
CA PHE A 24 10.02 2.26 30.30
C PHE A 24 9.15 2.00 29.07
N ASN A 25 8.36 0.92 29.07
CA ASN A 25 7.47 0.56 27.96
C ASN A 25 6.04 1.06 28.21
N ARG A 26 5.90 2.31 28.63
CA ARG A 26 4.59 2.93 28.73
C ARG A 26 4.09 3.27 27.33
N PRO A 27 2.82 2.96 26.99
CA PRO A 27 2.25 3.39 25.73
C PRO A 27 2.32 4.91 25.67
N ALA A 28 2.86 5.44 24.58
CA ALA A 28 2.72 6.85 24.25
C ALA A 28 1.34 7.06 23.64
N ASP A 29 0.78 8.26 23.81
CA ASP A 29 -0.42 8.64 23.08
C ASP A 29 -0.11 8.64 21.58
N GLU A 30 -1.01 8.03 20.80
CA GLU A 30 -0.89 8.06 19.36
C GLU A 30 -1.04 9.50 18.86
N PRO A 31 -0.24 9.92 17.87
CA PRO A 31 -0.42 11.22 17.25
C PRO A 31 -1.83 11.31 16.66
N PRO A 32 -2.45 12.51 16.66
CA PRO A 32 -3.76 12.69 16.06
C PRO A 32 -3.69 12.36 14.57
N TRP A 33 -4.76 11.74 14.07
CA TRP A 33 -4.88 11.44 12.65
C TRP A 33 -4.90 12.72 11.82
N PRO A 34 -4.21 12.76 10.68
CA PRO A 34 -4.30 13.90 9.79
C PRO A 34 -5.69 13.97 9.16
N ASN A 35 -6.19 15.18 8.92
CA ASN A 35 -7.47 15.39 8.23
C ASN A 35 -7.47 14.87 6.78
N ARG A 36 -6.28 14.72 6.19
CA ARG A 36 -6.10 14.17 4.85
C ARG A 36 -4.87 13.26 4.81
N LEU A 37 -5.04 12.07 4.28
CA LEU A 37 -3.97 11.09 4.12
C LEU A 37 -3.12 11.42 2.89
N GLN A 38 -1.82 11.22 3.01
CA GLN A 38 -0.88 11.51 1.91
C GLN A 38 -1.10 10.60 0.72
N GLY A 39 -1.39 9.33 0.95
CA GLY A 39 -1.83 8.43 -0.09
C GLY A 39 -1.97 6.99 0.33
N PHE A 40 -2.52 6.19 -0.56
CA PHE A 40 -2.66 4.75 -0.40
C PHE A 40 -1.95 3.99 -1.50
N SER A 41 -1.41 2.82 -1.16
CA SER A 41 -1.22 1.76 -2.14
C SER A 41 -2.59 1.30 -2.62
N PHE A 42 -2.79 1.30 -3.93
CA PHE A 42 -4.09 1.09 -4.54
C PHE A 42 -4.03 -0.07 -5.54
N ALA A 43 -4.71 -1.15 -5.15
CA ALA A 43 -4.94 -2.34 -5.97
C ALA A 43 -6.44 -2.65 -5.90
N PRO A 44 -7.25 -2.18 -6.88
CA PRO A 44 -8.72 -2.23 -6.83
C PRO A 44 -9.29 -3.63 -7.14
N MET A 45 -8.59 -4.68 -6.73
CA MET A 45 -8.95 -6.06 -6.98
C MET A 45 -10.07 -6.49 -6.03
N ARG A 46 -11.11 -7.11 -6.57
CA ARG A 46 -12.17 -7.74 -5.77
C ARG A 46 -11.82 -9.20 -5.48
N ALA A 47 -12.58 -9.83 -4.58
CA ALA A 47 -12.35 -11.21 -4.15
C ALA A 47 -12.37 -12.23 -5.31
N GLN A 48 -13.11 -11.94 -6.38
CA GLN A 48 -13.21 -12.78 -7.57
C GLN A 48 -12.13 -12.51 -8.63
N ASN A 49 -11.36 -11.44 -8.50
CA ASN A 49 -10.36 -11.06 -9.49
C ASN A 49 -9.01 -11.74 -9.19
N ASP A 50 -8.27 -12.04 -10.25
CA ASP A 50 -6.96 -12.69 -10.17
C ASP A 50 -6.06 -12.20 -11.33
N PRO A 51 -5.02 -11.39 -11.05
CA PRO A 51 -4.11 -10.90 -12.07
C PRO A 51 -3.36 -12.03 -12.79
N ALA A 52 -3.06 -13.15 -12.10
CA ALA A 52 -2.35 -14.27 -12.70
C ALA A 52 -3.19 -14.95 -13.80
N LEU A 53 -4.51 -14.83 -13.72
CA LEU A 53 -5.47 -15.31 -14.72
C LEU A 53 -5.93 -14.20 -15.69
N LYS A 54 -5.30 -13.02 -15.66
CA LYS A 54 -5.71 -11.82 -16.40
C LYS A 54 -7.17 -11.42 -16.16
N ASN A 55 -7.67 -11.66 -14.94
CA ASN A 55 -8.99 -11.28 -14.50
C ASN A 55 -8.90 -10.02 -13.65
N TYR A 56 -9.22 -8.88 -14.26
CA TYR A 56 -9.13 -7.56 -13.66
C TYR A 56 -10.52 -7.00 -13.28
N PRO A 57 -10.60 -6.06 -12.32
CA PRO A 57 -11.84 -5.37 -11.97
C PRO A 57 -12.37 -4.54 -13.15
N THR A 58 -13.67 -4.25 -13.14
CA THR A 58 -14.25 -3.36 -14.15
C THR A 58 -13.85 -1.89 -13.90
N VAL A 59 -13.96 -1.07 -14.94
CA VAL A 59 -13.70 0.38 -14.82
C VAL A 59 -14.63 1.03 -13.79
N GLU A 60 -15.87 0.57 -13.72
CA GLU A 60 -16.87 1.03 -12.75
C GLU A 60 -16.49 0.65 -11.32
N GLU A 61 -15.96 -0.56 -11.11
CA GLU A 61 -15.47 -1.01 -9.80
C GLU A 61 -14.27 -0.18 -9.34
N ILE A 62 -13.33 0.10 -10.26
CA ILE A 62 -12.15 0.95 -9.97
C ILE A 62 -12.60 2.36 -9.61
N ASP A 63 -13.53 2.94 -10.37
CA ASP A 63 -14.03 4.29 -10.12
C ASP A 63 -14.79 4.39 -8.79
N ALA A 64 -15.57 3.37 -8.44
CA ALA A 64 -16.25 3.28 -7.15
C ALA A 64 -15.25 3.25 -5.99
N ASP A 65 -14.13 2.54 -6.12
CA ASP A 65 -13.10 2.50 -5.08
C ASP A 65 -12.34 3.83 -4.95
N LEU A 66 -12.03 4.50 -6.07
CA LEU A 66 -11.43 5.83 -6.03
C LEU A 66 -12.38 6.88 -5.42
N ALA A 67 -13.70 6.72 -5.61
CA ALA A 67 -14.71 7.60 -5.01
C ALA A 67 -14.66 7.60 -3.48
N LEU A 68 -14.29 6.48 -2.86
CA LEU A 68 -14.16 6.36 -1.40
C LEU A 68 -13.02 7.22 -0.84
N LEU A 69 -12.03 7.55 -1.67
CA LEU A 69 -10.83 8.30 -1.28
C LEU A 69 -10.96 9.81 -1.54
N GLU A 70 -12.00 10.22 -2.26
CA GLU A 70 -12.20 11.60 -2.68
C GLU A 70 -12.32 12.54 -1.47
N GLY A 71 -11.57 13.65 -1.51
CA GLY A 71 -11.57 14.67 -0.45
C GLY A 71 -10.76 14.34 0.80
N THR A 72 -10.53 13.06 1.10
CA THR A 72 -9.80 12.59 2.31
C THR A 72 -8.38 12.09 2.03
N VAL A 73 -8.02 11.94 0.76
CA VAL A 73 -6.70 11.44 0.33
C VAL A 73 -6.11 12.35 -0.75
N HIS A 74 -4.79 12.50 -0.77
CA HIS A 74 -4.08 13.26 -1.81
C HIS A 74 -3.67 12.44 -3.03
N ALA A 75 -3.31 11.18 -2.84
CA ALA A 75 -2.73 10.36 -3.91
C ALA A 75 -3.01 8.87 -3.77
N VAL A 76 -2.92 8.16 -4.89
CA VAL A 76 -2.83 6.69 -4.94
C VAL A 76 -1.55 6.25 -5.63
N ARG A 77 -1.01 5.11 -5.22
CA ARG A 77 0.07 4.41 -5.92
C ARG A 77 -0.48 3.14 -6.53
N THR A 78 -0.31 2.97 -7.84
CA THR A 78 -0.62 1.72 -8.54
C THR A 78 0.66 0.92 -8.78
N TYR A 79 0.49 -0.34 -9.21
CA TYR A 79 1.60 -1.28 -9.40
C TYR A 79 1.75 -1.74 -10.85
N ALA A 80 0.66 -1.70 -11.61
CA ALA A 80 0.61 -2.13 -13.01
C ALA A 80 -0.29 -1.20 -13.83
N VAL A 81 -0.13 -1.28 -15.14
CA VAL A 81 -0.93 -0.59 -16.16
C VAL A 81 -1.62 -1.57 -17.12
N GLU A 82 -1.62 -2.86 -16.81
CA GLU A 82 -2.30 -3.87 -17.61
C GLU A 82 -3.85 -3.71 -17.55
N ASP A 83 -4.48 -3.90 -18.71
CA ASP A 83 -5.93 -3.97 -18.88
C ASP A 83 -6.67 -2.73 -18.30
N THR A 84 -7.77 -2.92 -17.57
CA THR A 84 -8.59 -1.85 -16.98
C THR A 84 -7.82 -0.95 -16.02
N LEU A 85 -6.68 -1.40 -15.47
CA LEU A 85 -5.84 -0.58 -14.58
C LEU A 85 -5.27 0.65 -15.31
N ALA A 86 -5.11 0.58 -16.63
CA ALA A 86 -4.72 1.72 -17.47
C ALA A 86 -5.72 2.90 -17.40
N ALA A 87 -6.96 2.67 -16.94
CA ALA A 87 -7.95 3.72 -16.77
C ALA A 87 -7.72 4.58 -15.52
N ILE A 88 -6.94 4.09 -14.53
CA ILE A 88 -6.78 4.73 -13.22
C ILE A 88 -6.34 6.20 -13.32
N PRO A 89 -5.35 6.61 -14.15
CA PRO A 89 -4.96 8.02 -14.24
C PRO A 89 -6.12 8.96 -14.57
N ARG A 90 -6.98 8.55 -15.53
CA ARG A 90 -8.15 9.32 -15.96
C ARG A 90 -9.22 9.37 -14.87
N LEU A 91 -9.51 8.23 -14.22
CA LEU A 91 -10.51 8.13 -13.17
C LEU A 91 -10.09 8.92 -11.93
N ALA A 92 -8.84 8.79 -11.52
CA ALA A 92 -8.26 9.52 -10.39
C ALA A 92 -8.25 11.04 -10.65
N ALA A 93 -7.99 11.47 -11.88
CA ALA A 93 -8.03 12.89 -12.25
C ALA A 93 -9.42 13.50 -12.04
N ALA A 94 -10.49 12.74 -12.32
CA ALA A 94 -11.86 13.19 -12.11
C ALA A 94 -12.22 13.37 -10.62
N ARG A 95 -11.39 12.85 -9.71
CA ARG A 95 -11.60 12.83 -8.25
C ARG A 95 -10.55 13.64 -7.48
N ASP A 96 -9.80 14.50 -8.17
CA ASP A 96 -8.71 15.31 -7.62
C ASP A 96 -7.62 14.47 -6.89
N LEU A 97 -7.37 13.25 -7.39
CA LEU A 97 -6.37 12.34 -6.86
C LEU A 97 -5.12 12.34 -7.73
N ASN A 98 -3.96 12.56 -7.10
CA ASN A 98 -2.67 12.32 -7.73
C ASN A 98 -2.39 10.82 -7.84
N VAL A 99 -1.59 10.44 -8.84
CA VAL A 99 -1.23 9.05 -9.09
C VAL A 99 0.28 8.92 -9.19
N THR A 100 0.83 8.02 -8.39
CA THR A 100 2.12 7.38 -8.68
C THR A 100 1.83 6.15 -9.52
N LEU A 101 2.16 6.21 -10.81
CA LEU A 101 1.86 5.15 -11.76
C LEU A 101 2.94 4.08 -11.71
N GLY A 102 2.56 2.85 -11.36
CA GLY A 102 3.47 1.70 -11.37
C GLY A 102 3.39 0.94 -12.70
N ALA A 103 4.53 0.43 -13.15
CA ALA A 103 4.62 -0.61 -14.19
C ALA A 103 5.25 -1.86 -13.59
N TRP A 104 4.56 -2.99 -13.71
CA TRP A 104 5.02 -4.24 -13.14
C TRP A 104 6.14 -4.86 -13.99
N ILE A 105 7.22 -5.28 -13.35
CA ILE A 105 8.35 -5.95 -14.01
C ILE A 105 8.58 -7.28 -13.32
N GLY A 106 8.62 -8.36 -14.10
CA GLY A 106 8.85 -9.71 -13.62
C GLY A 106 9.86 -10.48 -14.47
N ALA A 107 9.83 -11.81 -14.36
CA ALA A 107 10.75 -12.69 -15.10
C ALA A 107 10.42 -12.83 -16.59
N ASP A 108 9.18 -12.56 -16.99
CA ASP A 108 8.72 -12.64 -18.37
C ASP A 108 9.07 -11.35 -19.13
N LEU A 109 10.02 -11.45 -20.05
CA LEU A 109 10.51 -10.30 -20.82
C LEU A 109 9.48 -9.75 -21.81
N ASP A 110 8.64 -10.61 -22.39
CA ASP A 110 7.62 -10.19 -23.34
C ASP A 110 6.50 -9.45 -22.61
N ALA A 111 6.10 -9.94 -21.43
CA ALA A 111 5.16 -9.24 -20.57
C ALA A 111 5.69 -7.88 -20.11
N ASN A 112 6.98 -7.80 -19.74
CA ASN A 112 7.62 -6.54 -19.35
C ASN A 112 7.62 -5.52 -20.50
N ALA A 113 7.89 -5.97 -21.73
CA ALA A 113 7.88 -5.09 -22.90
C ALA A 113 6.49 -4.49 -23.15
N LEU A 114 5.44 -5.31 -23.08
CA LEU A 114 4.06 -4.86 -23.22
C LEU A 114 3.64 -3.90 -22.11
N GLU A 115 4.06 -4.15 -20.87
CA GLU A 115 3.78 -3.26 -19.74
C GLU A 115 4.44 -1.88 -19.92
N LEU A 116 5.70 -1.86 -20.36
CA LEU A 116 6.43 -0.62 -20.63
C LEU A 116 5.86 0.15 -21.83
N GLU A 117 5.38 -0.55 -22.85
CA GLU A 117 4.68 0.05 -23.98
C GLU A 117 3.40 0.77 -23.52
N ARG A 118 2.54 0.08 -22.77
CA ARG A 118 1.32 0.66 -22.18
C ARG A 118 1.61 1.84 -21.26
N LEU A 119 2.68 1.74 -20.45
CA LEU A 119 3.14 2.84 -19.62
C LEU A 119 3.49 4.06 -20.48
N GLY A 120 4.28 3.88 -21.55
CA GLY A 120 4.65 4.93 -22.49
C GLY A 120 3.43 5.60 -23.13
N GLU A 121 2.46 4.80 -23.58
CA GLU A 121 1.19 5.29 -24.11
C GLU A 121 0.43 6.15 -23.09
N LEU A 122 0.31 5.70 -21.84
CA LEU A 122 -0.35 6.47 -20.79
C LEU A 122 0.36 7.79 -20.47
N LEU A 123 1.70 7.78 -20.42
CA LEU A 123 2.48 8.99 -20.19
C LEU A 123 2.34 9.99 -21.33
N SER A 124 2.27 9.52 -22.57
CA SER A 124 2.06 10.37 -23.76
C SER A 124 0.74 11.15 -23.73
N LYS A 125 -0.25 10.70 -22.95
CA LYS A 125 -1.54 11.39 -22.77
C LYS A 125 -1.44 12.68 -21.95
N GLY A 126 -0.34 12.91 -21.23
CA GLY A 126 -0.06 14.17 -20.56
C GLY A 126 -0.97 14.48 -19.35
N TYR A 127 -1.40 13.45 -18.62
CA TYR A 127 -2.19 13.60 -17.39
C TYR A 127 -1.44 14.41 -16.33
N ARG A 128 -2.00 15.54 -15.89
CA ARG A 128 -1.37 16.43 -14.90
C ARG A 128 -1.29 15.84 -13.49
N ASN A 129 -2.17 14.91 -13.16
CA ASN A 129 -2.21 14.23 -11.86
C ASN A 129 -1.24 13.04 -11.77
N LEU A 130 -0.53 12.68 -12.85
CA LEU A 130 0.58 11.72 -12.78
C LEU A 130 1.81 12.44 -12.23
N VAL A 131 2.08 12.26 -10.93
CA VAL A 131 3.14 12.98 -10.22
C VAL A 131 4.44 12.19 -10.12
N ARG A 132 4.39 10.87 -10.37
CA ARG A 132 5.54 9.97 -10.31
C ARG A 132 5.27 8.70 -11.13
N VAL A 133 6.35 8.11 -11.64
CA VAL A 133 6.36 6.78 -12.25
C VAL A 133 7.28 5.85 -11.46
N MET A 134 6.88 4.61 -11.27
CA MET A 134 7.71 3.55 -10.69
C MET A 134 7.74 2.35 -11.64
N VAL A 135 8.94 1.91 -12.02
CA VAL A 135 9.14 0.74 -12.89
C VAL A 135 9.73 -0.38 -12.04
N GLY A 136 8.97 -1.46 -11.88
CA GLY A 136 9.30 -2.56 -10.98
C GLY A 136 8.90 -2.30 -9.52
N ASN A 137 8.82 -3.38 -8.76
CA ASN A 137 8.55 -3.36 -7.33
C ASN A 137 9.27 -4.55 -6.66
N GLU A 138 10.46 -4.26 -6.11
CA GLU A 138 11.41 -5.21 -5.49
C GLU A 138 11.75 -6.40 -6.40
#